data_AF-A0A7S4UZF1-F1
#
_entry.id   AF-A0A7S4UZF1-F1
#
_cell.length_a   1.000
_cell.length_b   1.000
_cell.length_c   1.000
_cell.angle_alpha   90.00
_cell.angle_beta   90.00
_cell.angle_gamma   90.00
#
_symmetry.space_group_name_H-M   'P 1'
#
loop_
_entity.id
_entity.type
_entity.pdbx_description
1 polymer ?
#
loop_
_entity_poly.entity_id
_entity_poly.type
_entity_poly.pdbx_seq_one_letter_code
_entity_poly.pdbx_strand_id
1 'polypeptide(L)'
;IPFMFFGHHLDDHAETVLHRLTRSSGIDGFGSLGPVMRSSDRATTLIRPLLSFPKERLITTCEHVNYSFVVDPSNSSLNTFRGKARKFITNWENEDGKMSGTRSLVSLSLVCRRLSSEIELKASEFLRNCAYVNLKYGFITVDLAELERCSKSVVL
;
A
#
# COMPACT_ATOMS: atom_id res chain seq x y z
N ILE A 1 16.19 1.88 -14.92
CA ILE A 1 15.93 3.17 -14.24
C ILE A 1 15.89 2.89 -12.74
N PRO A 2 16.81 3.44 -11.93
CA PRO A 2 16.92 3.05 -10.52
C PRO A 2 15.81 3.63 -9.62
N PHE A 3 15.23 4.77 -10.00
CA PHE A 3 14.18 5.46 -9.23
C PHE A 3 13.04 5.92 -10.14
N MET A 4 11.80 5.71 -9.72
CA MET A 4 10.60 6.18 -10.42
C MET A 4 9.68 6.89 -9.44
N PHE A 5 9.31 8.13 -9.76
CA PHE A 5 8.46 8.98 -8.92
C PHE A 5 7.02 8.96 -9.43
N PHE A 6 6.06 8.90 -8.51
CA PHE A 6 4.64 8.98 -8.81
C PHE A 6 3.99 10.11 -8.02
N GLY A 7 3.02 10.76 -8.64
CA GLY A 7 2.19 11.82 -8.03
C GLY A 7 1.05 11.29 -7.17
N HIS A 8 1.16 10.08 -6.60
CA HIS A 8 0.10 9.55 -5.74
C HIS A 8 -0.04 10.39 -4.47
N HIS A 9 -1.28 10.74 -4.14
CA HIS A 9 -1.64 11.55 -2.98
C HIS A 9 -2.43 10.74 -1.94
N LEU A 10 -2.82 11.39 -0.83
CA LEU A 10 -3.49 10.74 0.30
C LEU A 10 -4.81 10.07 -0.11
N ASP A 11 -5.59 10.72 -0.97
CA ASP A 11 -6.87 10.20 -1.45
C ASP A 11 -6.68 8.95 -2.34
N ASP A 12 -5.62 8.90 -3.17
CA ASP A 12 -5.29 7.69 -3.94
C ASP A 12 -4.97 6.50 -3.03
N HIS A 13 -4.37 6.78 -1.87
CA HIS A 13 -4.09 5.77 -0.86
C HIS A 13 -5.39 5.22 -0.28
N ALA A 14 -6.32 6.10 0.13
CA ALA A 14 -7.63 5.68 0.61
C ALA A 14 -8.43 4.89 -0.44
N GLU A 15 -8.45 5.35 -1.70
CA GLU A 15 -9.09 4.62 -2.81
C GLU A 15 -8.49 3.23 -3.02
N THR A 16 -7.16 3.12 -2.93
CA THR A 16 -6.45 1.84 -3.06
C THR A 16 -6.81 0.89 -1.93
N VAL A 17 -6.87 1.37 -0.68
CA VAL A 17 -7.28 0.56 0.47
C VAL A 17 -8.69 0.06 0.30
N LEU A 18 -9.63 0.94 -0.08
CA LEU A 18 -11.01 0.55 -0.33
C LEU A 18 -11.12 -0.49 -1.46
N HIS A 19 -10.33 -0.34 -2.53
CA HIS A 19 -10.28 -1.34 -3.60
C HIS A 19 -9.82 -2.71 -3.09
N ARG A 20 -8.77 -2.74 -2.26
CA ARG A 20 -8.26 -3.97 -1.66
C ARG A 20 -9.28 -4.61 -0.70
N LEU A 21 -10.04 -3.79 0.04
CA LEU A 21 -11.10 -4.28 0.94
C LEU A 21 -12.18 -5.03 0.16
N THR A 22 -12.62 -4.49 -0.97
CA THR A 22 -13.62 -5.16 -1.84
C THR A 22 -13.12 -6.44 -2.50
N ARG A 23 -11.82 -6.71 -2.43
CA ARG A 23 -11.17 -7.92 -3.00
C ARG A 23 -10.76 -8.92 -1.93
N SER A 24 -11.22 -8.76 -0.69
CA SER A 24 -10.87 -9.62 0.45
C SER A 24 -9.36 -9.81 0.60
N SER A 25 -8.60 -8.74 0.38
CA SER A 25 -7.15 -8.78 0.56
C SER A 25 -6.80 -9.02 2.04
N GLY A 26 -5.69 -9.72 2.30
CA GLY A 26 -5.13 -9.84 3.64
C GLY A 26 -4.38 -8.58 4.08
N ILE A 27 -3.74 -8.66 5.24
CA ILE A 27 -2.92 -7.59 5.84
C ILE A 27 -1.87 -7.02 4.86
N ASP A 28 -1.23 -7.89 4.07
CA ASP A 28 -0.21 -7.48 3.09
C ASP A 28 -0.82 -6.63 1.97
N GLY A 29 -2.03 -6.97 1.55
CA GLY A 29 -2.74 -6.22 0.52
C GLY A 29 -3.14 -4.83 1.00
N PHE A 30 -3.53 -4.68 2.27
CA PHE A 30 -3.88 -3.38 2.85
C PHE A 30 -2.65 -2.50 3.12
N GLY A 31 -1.52 -3.09 3.48
CA GLY A 31 -0.25 -2.38 3.70
C GLY A 31 0.49 -1.96 2.41
N SER A 32 0.00 -2.40 1.25
CA SER A 32 0.74 -2.43 -0.03
C SER A 32 1.08 -1.09 -0.69
N LEU A 33 0.54 0.05 -0.21
CA LEU A 33 0.88 1.36 -0.75
C LEU A 33 1.74 2.15 0.25
N GLY A 34 3.04 2.25 -0.02
CA GLY A 34 4.00 2.99 0.78
C GLY A 34 4.64 4.19 0.04
N PRO A 35 5.23 5.13 0.79
CA PRO A 35 5.94 6.28 0.20
C PRO A 35 7.20 5.86 -0.57
N VAL A 36 7.83 4.76 -0.18
CA VAL A 36 8.98 4.15 -0.86
C VAL A 36 8.75 2.65 -0.92
N MET A 37 8.92 2.06 -2.10
CA MET A 37 8.82 0.62 -2.31
C MET A 37 9.85 0.16 -3.33
N ARG A 38 10.45 -1.02 -3.14
CA ARG A 38 11.27 -1.64 -4.19
C ARG A 38 10.39 -2.50 -5.09
N SER A 39 10.71 -2.54 -6.38
CA SER A 39 10.16 -3.51 -7.31
C SER A 39 10.56 -4.94 -6.90
N SER A 40 9.81 -5.93 -7.37
CA SER A 40 10.04 -7.35 -7.08
C SER A 40 11.44 -7.82 -7.52
N ASP A 41 11.90 -7.34 -8.68
CA ASP A 41 13.26 -7.58 -9.21
C ASP A 41 14.35 -6.76 -8.50
N ARG A 42 13.97 -5.91 -7.54
CA ARG A 42 14.82 -4.99 -6.77
C ARG A 42 15.63 -4.00 -7.63
N ALA A 43 15.34 -3.88 -8.92
CA ALA A 43 16.05 -3.02 -9.86
C ALA A 43 15.57 -1.56 -9.83
N THR A 44 14.32 -1.33 -9.39
CA THR A 44 13.69 -0.01 -9.38
C THR A 44 13.11 0.32 -8.00
N THR A 45 13.32 1.54 -7.53
CA THR A 45 12.67 2.07 -6.33
C THR A 45 11.54 3.02 -6.74
N LEU A 46 10.31 2.69 -6.36
CA LEU A 46 9.11 3.49 -6.55
C LEU A 46 8.97 4.47 -5.39
N ILE A 47 8.89 5.77 -5.68
CA ILE A 47 8.81 6.85 -4.69
C ILE A 47 7.53 7.65 -4.90
N ARG A 48 6.81 7.96 -3.82
CA ARG A 48 5.53 8.69 -3.81
C ARG A 48 5.61 9.86 -2.83
N PRO A 49 6.28 10.97 -3.20
CA PRO A 49 6.54 12.07 -2.28
C PRO A 49 5.26 12.74 -1.77
N LEU A 50 4.19 12.67 -2.57
CA LEU A 50 2.93 13.37 -2.30
C LEU A 50 1.93 12.55 -1.48
N LEU A 51 2.27 11.31 -1.09
CA LEU A 51 1.32 10.34 -0.52
C LEU A 51 0.68 10.79 0.79
N SER A 52 1.31 11.71 1.52
CA SER A 52 0.81 12.25 2.79
C SER A 52 -0.06 13.51 2.62
N PHE A 53 -0.21 14.02 1.40
CA PHE A 53 -0.92 15.27 1.13
C PHE A 53 -2.28 14.98 0.49
N PRO A 54 -3.39 15.61 0.95
CA PRO A 54 -4.67 15.54 0.27
C PRO A 54 -4.62 16.22 -1.10
N LYS A 55 -5.42 15.73 -2.06
CA LYS A 55 -5.54 16.31 -3.40
C LYS A 55 -5.91 17.79 -3.36
N GLU A 56 -6.85 18.15 -2.50
CA GLU A 56 -7.29 19.54 -2.30
C GLU A 56 -6.11 20.47 -1.95
N ARG A 57 -5.23 20.05 -1.04
CA ARG A 57 -4.04 20.82 -0.68
C ARG A 57 -3.08 21.00 -1.86
N LEU A 58 -2.93 19.99 -2.70
CA LEU A 58 -2.10 20.07 -3.91
C LEU A 58 -2.67 21.08 -4.91
N ILE A 59 -4.00 21.06 -5.12
CA ILE A 59 -4.69 22.02 -5.98
C ILE A 59 -4.50 23.45 -5.46
N THR A 60 -4.78 23.68 -4.16
CA THR A 60 -4.59 25.00 -3.54
C THR A 60 -3.15 25.49 -3.64
N THR A 61 -2.18 24.58 -3.56
CA THR A 61 -0.76 24.94 -3.75
C THR A 61 -0.51 25.42 -5.17
N CYS A 62 -0.98 24.70 -6.19
CA CYS A 62 -0.85 25.11 -7.60
C CYS A 62 -1.54 26.45 -7.86
N GLU A 63 -2.75 26.66 -7.34
CA GLU A 63 -3.48 27.92 -7.44
C GLU A 63 -2.72 29.08 -6.80
N HIS A 64 -2.17 28.86 -5.59
CA HIS A 64 -1.41 29.88 -4.85
C HIS A 64 -0.16 30.34 -5.60
N VAL A 65 0.53 29.42 -6.30
CA VAL A 65 1.71 29.75 -7.12
C VAL A 65 1.36 30.06 -8.58
N ASN A 66 0.07 30.16 -8.91
CA ASN A 66 -0.45 30.40 -10.25
C ASN A 66 0.09 29.43 -11.32
N TYR A 67 0.21 28.15 -10.96
CA TYR A 67 0.68 27.09 -11.85
C TYR A 67 -0.51 26.37 -12.49
N SER A 68 -0.61 26.45 -13.82
CA SER A 68 -1.65 25.76 -14.57
C SER A 68 -1.40 24.26 -14.65
N PHE A 69 -2.45 23.46 -14.50
CA PHE A 69 -2.40 22.00 -14.63
C PHE A 69 -3.54 21.49 -15.52
N VAL A 70 -3.31 20.35 -16.17
CA VAL A 70 -4.31 19.71 -17.03
C VAL A 70 -5.27 18.89 -16.17
N VAL A 71 -6.58 19.08 -16.38
CA VAL A 71 -7.62 18.27 -15.75
C VAL A 71 -7.98 17.12 -16.69
N ASP A 72 -7.59 15.90 -16.32
CA ASP A 72 -7.95 14.70 -17.06
C ASP A 72 -9.48 14.44 -16.94
N PRO A 73 -10.22 14.29 -18.06
CA PRO A 73 -11.66 14.00 -18.04
C PRO A 73 -12.04 12.74 -17.28
N SER A 74 -11.14 11.76 -17.17
CA SER A 74 -11.38 10.52 -16.41
C SER A 74 -11.51 10.77 -14.91
N ASN A 75 -11.05 11.92 -14.39
CA ASN A 75 -11.15 12.27 -12.98
C ASN A 75 -12.60 12.35 -12.47
N SER A 76 -13.55 12.68 -13.34
CA SER A 76 -14.99 12.75 -13.02
C SER A 76 -15.76 11.48 -13.39
N SER A 77 -15.09 10.47 -13.96
CA SER A 77 -15.74 9.25 -14.42
C SER A 77 -16.09 8.28 -13.28
N LEU A 78 -17.40 8.05 -13.09
CA LEU A 78 -17.93 7.03 -12.16
C LEU A 78 -17.95 5.62 -12.76
N ASN A 79 -17.50 5.44 -14.00
CA ASN A 79 -17.44 4.12 -14.65
C ASN A 79 -16.30 3.27 -14.11
N THR A 80 -15.32 3.88 -13.44
CA THR A 80 -14.18 3.19 -12.83
C THR A 80 -14.44 2.87 -11.35
N PHE A 81 -13.77 1.85 -10.82
CA PHE A 81 -13.81 1.57 -9.39
C PHE A 81 -13.33 2.78 -8.58
N ARG A 82 -12.25 3.44 -9.02
CA ARG A 82 -11.70 4.63 -8.35
C ARG A 82 -12.71 5.78 -8.27
N GLY A 83 -13.44 6.06 -9.35
CA GLY A 83 -14.50 7.06 -9.34
C GLY A 83 -15.61 6.74 -8.33
N LYS A 84 -16.04 5.47 -8.26
CA LYS A 84 -17.04 5.01 -7.27
C LYS A 84 -16.51 5.09 -5.84
N ALA A 85 -15.27 4.66 -5.62
CA ALA A 85 -14.59 4.73 -4.33
C ALA A 85 -14.47 6.17 -3.83
N ARG A 86 -14.05 7.09 -4.70
CA ARG A 86 -13.98 8.52 -4.39
C ARG A 86 -15.34 9.07 -3.97
N LYS A 87 -16.39 8.79 -4.75
CA LYS A 87 -17.76 9.21 -4.40
C LYS A 87 -18.20 8.67 -3.05
N PHE A 88 -17.90 7.40 -2.76
CA PHE A 88 -18.20 6.79 -1.46
C PHE A 88 -17.47 7.50 -0.32
N ILE A 89 -16.16 7.74 -0.45
CA ILE A 89 -15.35 8.43 0.56
C ILE A 89 -15.87 9.86 0.76
N THR A 90 -16.18 10.59 -0.31
CA THR A 90 -16.74 11.94 -0.21
C THR A 90 -18.07 11.95 0.54
N ASN A 91 -18.96 10.99 0.28
CA ASN A 91 -20.22 10.88 1.01
C ASN A 91 -19.97 10.61 2.50
N TRP A 92 -19.06 9.70 2.81
CA TRP A 92 -18.66 9.40 4.19
C TRP A 92 -18.10 10.65 4.91
N GLU A 93 -17.26 11.44 4.22
CA GLU A 93 -16.72 12.69 4.77
C GLU A 93 -17.78 13.76 4.98
N ASN A 94 -18.86 13.78 4.19
CA ASN A 94 -19.98 14.71 4.38
C ASN A 94 -20.82 14.36 5.61
N GLU A 95 -20.90 13.08 5.98
CA GLU A 95 -21.68 12.59 7.12
C GLU A 95 -20.91 12.71 8.45
N ASP A 96 -19.65 12.27 8.46
CA ASP A 96 -18.84 12.13 9.69
C ASP A 96 -17.77 13.23 9.85
N GLY A 97 -17.65 14.14 8.88
CA GLY A 97 -16.71 15.25 8.88
C GLY A 97 -15.50 15.05 7.95
N LYS A 98 -14.92 16.18 7.54
CA LYS A 98 -13.88 16.23 6.51
C LYS A 98 -12.69 15.33 6.84
N MET A 99 -12.27 14.52 5.86
CA MET A 99 -11.19 13.54 5.96
C MET A 99 -11.41 12.35 6.91
N SER A 100 -12.60 12.17 7.50
CA SER A 100 -12.86 11.07 8.45
C SER A 100 -12.60 9.70 7.80
N GLY A 101 -13.22 9.43 6.65
CA GLY A 101 -13.07 8.20 5.88
C GLY A 101 -11.66 8.02 5.34
N THR A 102 -11.10 9.05 4.71
CA THR A 102 -9.73 9.04 4.17
C THR A 102 -8.70 8.69 5.24
N ARG A 103 -8.73 9.37 6.40
CA ARG A 103 -7.79 9.12 7.50
C ARG A 103 -7.98 7.73 8.09
N SER A 104 -9.21 7.25 8.22
CA SER A 104 -9.50 5.91 8.74
C SER A 104 -8.93 4.82 7.85
N LEU A 105 -9.14 4.91 6.53
CA LEU A 105 -8.61 3.96 5.55
C LEU A 105 -7.08 3.99 5.49
N VAL A 106 -6.47 5.18 5.51
CA VAL A 106 -5.00 5.31 5.53
C VAL A 106 -4.42 4.79 6.84
N SER A 107 -5.06 5.07 7.97
CA SER A 107 -4.63 4.56 9.28
C SER A 107 -4.67 3.03 9.34
N LEU A 108 -5.74 2.42 8.82
CA LEU A 108 -5.83 0.97 8.65
C LEU A 108 -4.66 0.43 7.83
N SER A 109 -4.36 1.03 6.68
CA SER A 109 -3.23 0.63 5.84
C SER A 109 -1.89 0.72 6.56
N LEU A 110 -1.66 1.77 7.35
CA LEU A 110 -0.43 1.95 8.11
C LEU A 110 -0.29 0.89 9.21
N VAL A 111 -1.37 0.56 9.91
CA VAL A 111 -1.39 -0.51 10.91
C VAL A 111 -1.12 -1.86 10.24
N CYS A 112 -1.83 -2.20 9.16
CA CYS A 112 -1.61 -3.44 8.42
C CYS A 112 -0.17 -3.55 7.90
N ARG A 113 0.42 -2.47 7.39
CA ARG A 113 1.82 -2.47 6.94
C ARG A 113 2.80 -2.77 8.06
N ARG A 114 2.59 -2.21 9.25
CA ARG A 114 3.43 -2.48 10.42
C ARG A 114 3.32 -3.96 10.83
N LEU A 115 2.10 -4.48 10.87
CA LEU A 115 1.84 -5.89 11.20
C LEU A 115 2.48 -6.83 10.18
N SER A 116 2.28 -6.60 8.87
CA SER A 116 2.91 -7.38 7.80
C SER A 116 4.43 -7.35 7.91
N SER A 117 5.04 -6.19 8.15
CA SER A 117 6.49 -6.10 8.33
C SER A 117 6.98 -6.90 9.54
N GLU A 118 6.21 -6.94 10.63
CA GLU A 118 6.57 -7.70 11.83
C GLU A 118 6.45 -9.21 11.59
N ILE A 119 5.43 -9.65 10.85
CA ILE A 119 5.25 -11.03 10.43
C ILE A 119 6.37 -11.45 9.47
N GLU A 120 6.70 -10.63 8.47
CA GLU A 120 7.80 -10.88 7.54
C GLU A 120 9.14 -11.04 8.27
N LEU A 121 9.40 -10.22 9.30
CA LEU A 121 10.61 -10.33 10.12
C LEU A 121 10.66 -11.66 10.88
N LYS A 122 9.56 -12.04 11.55
CA LYS A 122 9.46 -13.32 12.28
C LYS A 122 9.57 -14.52 11.34
N ALA A 123 8.90 -14.47 10.19
CA ALA A 123 8.98 -15.49 9.15
C ALA A 123 10.41 -15.62 8.61
N SER A 124 11.08 -14.50 8.34
CA SER A 124 12.46 -14.50 7.87
C SER A 124 13.45 -15.06 8.90
N GLU A 125 13.26 -14.73 10.18
CA GLU A 125 14.07 -15.28 11.27
C GLU A 125 13.86 -16.79 11.42
N PHE A 126 12.61 -17.21 11.38
CA PHE A 126 12.27 -18.63 11.45
C PHE A 126 12.86 -19.41 10.27
N LEU A 127 12.70 -18.91 9.03
CA LEU A 127 13.26 -19.53 7.84
C LEU A 127 14.79 -19.63 7.88
N ARG A 128 15.50 -18.68 8.50
CA ARG A 128 16.96 -18.79 8.69
C ARG A 128 17.37 -19.97 9.56
N ASN A 129 16.51 -20.42 10.47
CA ASN A 129 16.81 -21.51 11.40
C ASN A 129 16.44 -22.88 10.83
N CYS A 130 15.44 -22.96 9.93
CA CYS A 130 14.96 -24.22 9.38
C CYS A 130 15.27 -24.43 7.89
N ALA A 131 15.72 -23.41 7.15
CA ALA A 131 16.02 -23.51 5.72
C ALA A 131 17.51 -23.37 5.41
N TYR A 132 18.02 -24.28 4.60
CA TYR A 132 19.40 -24.34 4.15
C TYR A 132 19.44 -24.18 2.63
N VAL A 133 20.18 -23.18 2.16
CA VAL A 133 20.30 -22.89 0.72
C VAL A 133 21.53 -23.62 0.16
N ASN A 134 21.32 -24.51 -0.80
CA ASN A 134 22.41 -25.12 -1.55
C ASN A 134 22.71 -24.30 -2.80
N LEU A 135 23.69 -23.40 -2.72
CA LEU A 135 24.08 -22.53 -3.84
C LEU A 135 24.72 -23.28 -5.01
N LYS A 136 25.27 -24.49 -4.78
CA LYS A 136 25.92 -25.28 -5.83
C LYS A 136 24.91 -25.88 -6.81
N TYR A 137 23.73 -26.27 -6.31
CA TYR A 137 22.70 -26.95 -7.11
C TYR A 137 21.39 -26.17 -7.21
N GLY A 138 21.26 -25.04 -6.52
CA GLY A 138 20.12 -24.12 -6.65
C GLY A 138 18.83 -24.57 -5.95
N PHE A 139 18.92 -25.47 -4.97
CA PHE A 139 17.75 -25.91 -4.19
C PHE A 139 17.83 -25.41 -2.74
N ILE A 140 16.66 -25.38 -2.08
CA ILE A 140 16.51 -25.08 -0.66
C ILE A 140 16.04 -26.35 0.03
N THR A 141 16.70 -26.73 1.12
CA THR A 141 16.24 -27.79 2.03
C THR A 141 15.59 -27.13 3.23
N VAL A 142 14.37 -27.53 3.57
CA VAL A 142 13.66 -27.07 4.76
C VAL A 142 13.51 -28.25 5.71
N ASP A 143 13.92 -28.07 6.97
CA ASP A 143 13.64 -29.01 8.04
C ASP A 143 12.16 -28.93 8.40
N LEU A 144 11.42 -29.98 8.01
CA LEU A 144 9.98 -30.05 8.24
C LEU A 144 9.63 -30.13 9.73
N ALA A 145 10.44 -30.82 10.54
CA ALA A 145 10.17 -30.98 11.96
C ALA A 145 10.34 -29.66 12.72
N GLU A 146 11.33 -28.85 12.33
CA GLU A 146 11.45 -27.48 12.84
C GLU A 146 10.33 -26.60 12.29
N LEU A 147 9.98 -26.68 10.99
CA LEU A 147 8.89 -25.92 10.36
C LEU A 147 7.55 -26.09 11.10
N GLU A 148 7.21 -27.31 11.50
CA GLU A 148 5.98 -27.64 12.23
C GLU A 148 5.93 -27.04 13.64
N ARG A 149 7.08 -26.66 14.23
CA ARG A 149 7.13 -25.94 15.51
C ARG A 149 6.83 -24.44 15.37
N CYS A 150 6.75 -23.92 14.15
CA CYS A 150 6.34 -22.54 13.92
C CYS A 150 4.90 -22.32 14.38
N SER A 151 4.66 -21.20 15.06
CA SER A 151 3.27 -20.81 15.36
C SER A 151 2.51 -20.60 14.05
N LYS A 152 1.28 -21.13 13.96
CA LYS A 152 0.37 -20.91 12.81
C LYS A 152 0.16 -19.43 12.49
N SER A 153 0.38 -18.54 13.46
CA SER A 153 0.32 -17.08 13.29
C SER A 153 1.39 -16.49 12.35
N VAL A 154 2.43 -17.25 12.00
CA VAL A 154 3.52 -16.83 11.08
C VAL A 154 3.31 -17.38 9.66
N VAL A 155 2.36 -18.31 9.49
CA VAL A 155 2.16 -19.09 8.25
C VAL A 155 0.93 -18.63 7.45
N LEU A 156 0.08 -17.76 8.01
CA LEU A 156 -1.19 -17.31 7.40
C LEU A 156 -1.07 -15.96 6.69
#